data_AF-A0A3P1ZZU3-F1
#
_entry.id   AF-A0A3P1ZZU3-F1
#
_cell.length_a   1.000
_cell.length_b   1.000
_cell.length_c   1.000
_cell.angle_alpha   90.00
_cell.angle_beta   90.00
_cell.angle_gamma   90.00
#
_symmetry.space_group_name_H-M   'P 1'
#
loop_
_entity.id
_entity.type
_entity.pdbx_description
1 polymer ?
#
loop_
_entity_poly.entity_id
_entity_poly.type
_entity_poly.pdbx_seq_one_letter_code
_entity_poly.pdbx_strand_id
1 'polypeptide(L)'
;MKIGEKIKTVREIKKLSQEDMAHKLGLAVQTYARLERGESRMYMQVLEEIAQILEIDVIDLLSVGNRNFVIVVGENGVAGTATEFHNNINCEENSKTMSELLKAKDELIEQQKQHIISLQEIIEILKQK
;
A
#
# COMPACT_ATOMS: atom_id res chain seq x y z
N MET A 1 0.41 3.34 6.13
CA MET A 1 1.53 2.54 6.65
C MET A 1 2.68 3.48 6.98
N LYS A 2 3.22 3.43 8.20
CA LYS A 2 4.41 4.17 8.61
C LYS A 2 5.67 3.44 8.10
N ILE A 3 6.81 4.14 8.06
CA ILE A 3 8.06 3.57 7.53
C ILE A 3 8.54 2.33 8.30
N GLY A 4 8.44 2.31 9.64
CA GLY A 4 8.81 1.15 10.46
C GLY A 4 7.95 -0.09 10.16
N GLU A 5 6.66 0.10 9.92
CA GLU A 5 5.74 -0.98 9.50
C GLU A 5 6.09 -1.52 8.12
N LYS A 6 6.54 -0.63 7.21
CA LYS A 6 6.98 -1.01 5.85
C LYS A 6 8.24 -1.86 5.91
N ILE A 7 9.23 -1.43 6.70
CA ILE A 7 10.46 -2.18 6.97
C ILE A 7 10.12 -3.57 7.51
N LYS A 8 9.24 -3.65 8.52
CA LYS A 8 8.76 -4.91 9.08
C LYS A 8 8.15 -5.82 8.03
N THR A 9 7.26 -5.27 7.20
CA THR A 9 6.55 -6.03 6.16
C THR A 9 7.53 -6.63 5.14
N VAL A 10 8.46 -5.82 4.63
CA VAL A 10 9.46 -6.29 3.66
C VAL A 10 10.40 -7.31 4.29
N ARG A 11 10.84 -7.08 5.54
CA ARG A 11 11.66 -8.03 6.30
C ARG A 11 11.00 -9.40 6.40
N GLU A 12 9.71 -9.43 6.75
CA GLU A 12 8.93 -10.68 6.89
C GLU A 12 8.74 -11.39 5.55
N ILE A 13 8.49 -10.65 4.46
CA ILE A 13 8.45 -11.20 3.09
C ILE A 13 9.79 -11.85 2.73
N LYS A 14 10.91 -11.23 3.11
CA LYS A 14 12.27 -11.75 2.93
C LYS A 14 12.66 -12.83 3.94
N LYS A 15 11.76 -13.20 4.87
CA LYS A 15 11.98 -14.20 5.93
C LYS A 15 13.21 -13.91 6.81
N LEU A 16 13.53 -12.63 6.99
CA LEU A 16 14.60 -12.19 7.87
C LEU A 16 14.06 -12.00 9.30
N SER A 17 14.82 -12.46 10.30
CA SER A 17 14.49 -12.20 11.71
C SER A 17 14.88 -10.78 12.12
N GLN A 18 14.40 -10.32 13.27
CA GLN A 18 14.83 -9.03 13.83
C GLN A 18 16.31 -9.11 14.25
N GLU A 19 16.75 -10.28 14.69
CA GLU A 19 18.13 -10.61 15.03
C GLU A 19 19.05 -10.48 13.81
N ASP A 20 18.65 -11.04 12.66
CA ASP A 20 19.42 -10.95 11.41
C ASP A 20 19.64 -9.51 10.97
N MET A 21 18.57 -8.70 11.03
CA MET A 21 18.64 -7.29 10.67
C MET A 21 19.51 -6.50 11.65
N ALA A 22 19.32 -6.72 12.94
CA ALA A 22 20.10 -6.06 13.98
C ALA A 22 21.58 -6.39 13.84
N HIS A 23 21.93 -7.66 13.61
CA HIS A 23 23.31 -8.08 13.38
C HIS A 23 23.91 -7.42 12.14
N LYS A 24 23.18 -7.38 11.02
CA LYS A 24 23.65 -6.74 9.77
C LYS A 24 23.82 -5.22 9.90
N LEU A 25 23.02 -4.56 10.74
CA LEU A 25 23.11 -3.12 11.03
C LEU A 25 24.09 -2.79 12.17
N GLY A 26 24.68 -3.79 12.82
CA GLY A 26 25.52 -3.58 14.02
C GLY A 26 24.74 -2.98 15.20
N LEU A 27 23.43 -3.24 15.29
CA LEU A 27 22.54 -2.74 16.33
C LEU A 27 22.17 -3.84 17.33
N ALA A 28 21.77 -3.44 18.54
CA ALA A 28 21.06 -4.35 19.43
C ALA A 28 19.67 -4.68 18.87
N VAL A 29 19.22 -5.92 19.05
CA VAL A 29 17.90 -6.40 18.58
C VAL A 29 16.76 -5.50 19.06
N GLN A 30 16.81 -5.08 20.32
CA GLN A 30 15.83 -4.16 20.91
C GLN A 30 15.81 -2.80 20.19
N THR A 31 16.98 -2.29 19.80
CA THR A 31 17.11 -1.04 19.06
C THR A 31 16.44 -1.17 17.70
N TYR A 32 16.72 -2.25 16.96
CA TYR A 32 16.07 -2.51 15.68
C TYR A 32 14.55 -2.67 15.81
N ALA A 33 14.08 -3.39 16.83
CA ALA A 33 12.65 -3.55 17.09
C ALA A 33 11.94 -2.21 17.38
N ARG A 34 12.63 -1.26 18.03
CA ARG A 34 12.12 0.12 18.23
C ARG A 34 12.01 0.90 16.92
N LEU A 35 12.90 0.65 15.95
CA LEU A 35 12.80 1.25 14.60
C LEU A 35 11.54 0.76 13.88
N GLU A 36 11.27 -0.55 13.92
CA GLU A 36 10.06 -1.12 13.31
C GLU A 36 8.77 -0.61 13.95
N ARG A 37 8.77 -0.37 15.26
CA ARG A 37 7.63 0.24 15.98
C ARG A 37 7.52 1.76 15.79
N GLY A 38 8.54 2.41 15.21
CA GLY A 38 8.58 3.87 15.05
C GLY A 38 8.80 4.63 16.36
N GLU A 39 9.37 3.99 17.38
CA GLU A 39 9.68 4.56 18.69
C GLU A 39 11.06 5.25 18.74
N SER A 40 11.77 5.29 17.61
CA SER A 40 13.09 5.88 17.47
C SER A 40 13.20 6.61 16.15
N ARG A 41 13.92 7.74 16.16
CA ARG A 41 14.17 8.53 14.96
C ARG A 41 15.18 7.78 14.08
N MET A 42 14.84 7.60 12.80
CA MET A 42 15.74 7.06 11.80
C MET A 42 16.40 8.19 11.02
N TYR A 43 17.71 8.10 10.84
CA TYR A 43 18.48 8.98 9.96
C TYR A 43 18.58 8.36 8.56
N MET A 44 18.84 9.19 7.55
CA MET A 44 18.90 8.73 6.15
C MET A 44 19.90 7.57 5.96
N GLN A 45 21.07 7.66 6.57
CA GLN A 45 22.08 6.60 6.51
C GLN A 45 21.55 5.23 6.97
N VAL A 46 20.80 5.19 8.08
CA VAL A 46 20.21 3.95 8.60
C VAL A 46 19.14 3.42 7.63
N LEU A 47 18.39 4.32 6.99
CA LEU A 47 17.39 3.92 5.99
C LEU A 47 18.04 3.34 4.73
N GLU A 48 19.17 3.89 4.28
CA GLU A 48 19.95 3.35 3.16
C GLU A 48 20.51 1.98 3.48
N GLU A 49 21.10 1.79 4.67
CA GLU A 49 21.61 0.50 5.12
C GLU A 49 20.50 -0.55 5.21
N ILE A 50 19.33 -0.17 5.75
CA ILE A 50 18.14 -1.05 5.79
C ILE A 50 17.68 -1.39 4.37
N ALA A 51 17.58 -0.42 3.47
CA ALA A 51 17.18 -0.63 2.08
C ALA A 51 18.12 -1.59 1.36
N GLN A 52 19.44 -1.44 1.60
CA GLN A 52 20.46 -2.32 1.04
C GLN A 52 20.33 -3.75 1.56
N ILE A 53 20.15 -3.95 2.87
CA ILE A 53 19.95 -5.27 3.46
C ILE A 53 18.66 -5.92 2.93
N LEU A 54 17.61 -5.12 2.77
CA LEU A 54 16.33 -5.57 2.23
C LEU A 54 16.32 -5.62 0.71
N GLU A 55 17.42 -5.30 0.02
CA GLU A 55 17.59 -5.23 -1.44
C GLU A 55 16.38 -4.57 -2.14
N ILE A 56 15.98 -3.41 -1.65
CA ILE A 56 14.95 -2.54 -2.24
C ILE A 56 15.52 -1.14 -2.41
N ASP A 57 14.85 -0.31 -3.20
CA ASP A 57 15.22 1.10 -3.28
C ASP A 57 14.83 1.81 -1.96
N VAL A 58 15.68 2.72 -1.48
CA VAL A 58 15.35 3.56 -0.32
C VAL A 58 14.13 4.44 -0.59
N ILE A 59 13.89 4.82 -1.86
CA ILE A 59 12.68 5.50 -2.32
C ILE A 59 11.45 4.62 -2.08
N ASP A 60 11.57 3.30 -2.24
CA ASP A 60 10.50 2.37 -1.89
C ASP A 60 10.24 2.35 -0.40
N LEU A 61 11.22 2.57 0.48
CA LEU A 61 10.94 2.72 1.93
C LEU A 61 10.27 4.05 2.26
N LEU A 62 10.67 5.13 1.57
CA LEU A 62 10.20 6.49 1.81
C LEU A 62 8.82 6.77 1.20
N SER A 63 8.37 5.97 0.22
CA SER A 63 7.08 6.16 -0.43
C SER A 63 5.90 5.88 0.52
N VAL A 64 5.05 6.90 0.70
CA VAL A 64 3.81 6.81 1.48
C VAL A 64 2.63 6.64 0.51
N GLY A 65 2.36 5.41 0.10
CA GLY A 65 1.40 5.11 -0.98
C GLY A 65 1.96 5.51 -2.36
N ASN A 66 1.11 5.97 -3.28
CA ASN A 66 1.53 6.49 -4.61
C ASN A 66 2.01 7.96 -4.54
N ARG A 67 2.67 8.37 -3.45
CA ARG A 67 3.18 9.74 -3.29
C ARG A 67 4.70 9.75 -3.48
N ASN A 68 5.15 10.47 -4.50
CA ASN A 68 6.57 10.76 -4.71
C ASN A 68 7.04 11.84 -3.73
N PHE A 69 8.25 11.66 -3.21
CA PHE A 69 8.92 12.67 -2.40
C PHE A 69 9.75 13.58 -3.32
N VAL A 70 9.52 14.89 -3.28
CA VAL A 70 10.32 15.87 -4.03
C VAL A 70 11.24 16.57 -3.05
N ILE A 71 12.55 16.35 -3.20
CA ILE A 71 13.59 17.06 -2.46
C ILE A 71 14.11 18.17 -3.36
N VAL A 72 13.80 19.42 -3.02
CA VAL A 72 14.42 20.58 -3.68
C VAL A 72 15.74 20.86 -2.98
N VAL A 73 16.85 20.49 -3.63
CA VAL A 73 18.20 20.80 -3.15
C VAL A 73 18.64 22.11 -3.78
N GLY A 74 18.60 23.20 -3.01
CA GLY A 74 19.25 24.46 -3.38
C GLY A 74 20.73 24.46 -2.97
N GLU A 75 21.55 25.25 -3.66
CA GLU A 75 23.00 25.38 -3.42
C GLU A 75 23.38 25.74 -1.98
N ASN A 76 22.43 26.25 -1.17
CA ASN A 76 22.64 26.66 0.22
C ASN A 76 22.04 25.69 1.27
N GLY A 77 21.74 24.43 0.89
CA GLY A 77 21.37 23.40 1.86
C GLY A 77 20.01 23.58 2.55
N VAL A 78 19.19 24.55 2.11
CA VAL A 78 17.79 24.63 2.54
C VAL A 78 16.99 23.61 1.75
N ALA A 79 16.88 22.41 2.31
CA ALA A 79 15.90 21.42 1.87
C ALA A 79 14.50 21.96 2.21
N GLY A 80 13.95 22.76 1.29
CA GLY A 80 12.56 23.18 1.36
C GLY A 80 11.68 21.96 1.08
N THR A 81 10.99 21.45 2.10
CA THR A 81 9.93 20.47 1.88
C THR A 81 8.81 21.19 1.13
N ALA A 82 8.68 20.94 -0.16
CA ALA A 82 7.46 21.31 -0.90
C ALA A 82 6.35 20.34 -0.51
N THR A 83 5.87 20.45 0.74
CA THR A 83 4.59 19.87 1.16
C THR A 83 3.50 20.68 0.50
N GLU A 84 3.17 20.39 -0.76
CA GLU A 84 1.90 20.77 -1.41
C GLU A 84 1.84 20.26 -2.87
N PHE A 85 2.01 18.96 -3.08
CA PHE A 85 1.35 18.30 -4.21
C PHE A 85 0.34 17.31 -3.64
N HIS A 86 -0.88 17.81 -3.45
CA HIS A 86 -2.05 16.99 -3.20
C HIS A 86 -2.33 16.15 -4.45
N ASN A 87 -1.62 15.04 -4.63
CA ASN A 87 -2.23 13.94 -5.36
C ASN A 87 -3.38 13.48 -4.49
N ASN A 88 -4.58 13.83 -4.94
CA ASN A 88 -5.87 13.52 -4.35
C ASN A 88 -6.06 11.99 -4.33
N ILE A 89 -5.29 11.29 -3.50
CA ILE A 89 -5.57 9.90 -3.16
C ILE A 89 -6.64 9.98 -2.08
N ASN A 90 -7.86 10.26 -2.53
CA ASN A 90 -9.08 10.09 -1.78
C ASN A 90 -9.27 8.58 -1.53
N CYS A 91 -8.47 8.00 -0.63
CA CYS A 91 -8.57 6.60 -0.22
C CYS A 91 -9.95 6.30 0.39
N GLU A 92 -10.56 7.26 1.08
CA GLU A 92 -11.89 7.10 1.67
C GLU A 92 -13.01 7.20 0.64
N GLU A 93 -12.90 8.11 -0.32
CA GLU A 93 -13.90 8.31 -1.37
C GLU A 93 -13.89 7.13 -2.35
N ASN A 94 -12.71 6.65 -2.75
CA ASN A 94 -12.55 5.46 -3.58
C ASN A 94 -13.11 4.18 -2.91
N SER A 95 -12.99 4.06 -1.59
CA SER A 95 -13.57 2.92 -0.85
C SER A 95 -15.09 2.97 -0.83
N LYS A 96 -15.70 4.15 -0.73
CA LYS A 96 -17.16 4.32 -0.77
C LYS A 96 -17.71 4.08 -2.17
N THR A 97 -17.10 4.70 -3.19
CA THR A 97 -17.50 4.52 -4.59
C THR A 97 -17.35 3.06 -5.03
N MET A 98 -16.32 2.35 -4.55
CA MET A 98 -16.15 0.92 -4.85
C MET A 98 -17.27 0.07 -4.22
N SER A 99 -17.68 0.38 -2.98
CA SER A 99 -18.78 -0.31 -2.29
C SER A 99 -20.13 -0.07 -2.97
N GLU A 100 -20.41 1.17 -3.37
CA GLU A 100 -21.61 1.53 -4.12
C GLU A 100 -21.64 0.84 -5.50
N LEU A 101 -20.51 0.77 -6.18
CA LEU A 101 -20.39 0.08 -7.47
C LEU A 101 -20.63 -1.43 -7.36
N LEU A 102 -20.17 -2.06 -6.28
CA LEU A 102 -20.42 -3.48 -6.03
C LEU A 102 -21.91 -3.76 -5.84
N LYS A 103 -22.60 -2.96 -5.03
CA LYS A 103 -24.06 -3.08 -4.85
C LYS A 103 -24.81 -2.93 -6.18
N ALA A 104 -24.46 -1.92 -6.96
CA ALA A 104 -25.08 -1.69 -8.27
C ALA A 104 -24.83 -2.85 -9.24
N LYS A 105 -23.65 -3.49 -9.18
CA LYS A 105 -23.35 -4.68 -9.98
C LYS A 105 -24.15 -5.90 -9.52
N ASP A 106 -24.31 -6.11 -8.22
CA ASP A 106 -25.11 -7.21 -7.68
C ASP A 106 -26.59 -7.08 -8.07
N GLU A 107 -27.15 -5.87 -8.01
CA GLU A 107 -28.51 -5.58 -8.48
C GLU A 107 -28.68 -5.87 -9.98
N LEU A 108 -27.71 -5.46 -10.81
CA LEU A 108 -27.74 -5.72 -12.24
C LEU A 108 -27.66 -7.22 -12.56
N ILE A 109 -26.83 -7.97 -11.83
CA ILE A 109 -26.73 -9.43 -11.96
C ILE A 109 -28.07 -10.07 -11.62
N GLU A 110 -28.76 -9.61 -10.58
CA GLU A 110 -30.07 -10.15 -10.22
C GLU A 110 -31.12 -9.87 -11.30
N GLN A 111 -31.15 -8.65 -11.85
CA GLN A 111 -32.02 -8.33 -13.00
C GLN A 111 -31.73 -9.22 -14.21
N GLN A 112 -30.46 -9.45 -14.53
CA GLN A 112 -30.07 -10.34 -15.63
C GLN A 112 -30.54 -11.79 -15.40
N LYS A 113 -30.46 -12.30 -14.17
CA LYS A 113 -31.00 -13.62 -13.83
C LYS A 113 -32.51 -13.71 -14.04
N GLN A 114 -33.26 -12.70 -13.59
CA GLN A 114 -34.70 -12.66 -13.79
C GLN A 114 -35.06 -12.64 -15.29
N HIS A 115 -34.33 -11.86 -16.09
CA HIS A 115 -34.51 -11.85 -17.54
C HIS A 115 -34.23 -13.22 -18.17
N ILE A 116 -33.18 -13.93 -17.72
CA ILE A 116 -32.88 -15.28 -18.19
C ILE A 116 -34.03 -16.24 -17.87
N ILE A 117 -34.60 -16.18 -16.66
CA ILE A 117 -35.74 -17.01 -16.25
C ILE A 117 -36.94 -16.73 -17.15
N SER A 118 -37.33 -15.47 -17.31
CA SER A 118 -38.47 -15.10 -18.17
C SER A 118 -38.27 -15.52 -19.64
N LEU A 119 -37.05 -15.39 -20.17
CA LEU A 119 -36.72 -15.84 -21.51
C LEU A 119 -36.80 -17.38 -21.64
N GLN A 120 -36.35 -18.11 -20.61
CA GLN A 120 -36.48 -19.57 -20.58
C GLN A 120 -37.95 -20.02 -20.57
N GLU A 121 -38.79 -19.38 -19.76
CA GLU A 121 -40.25 -19.65 -19.71
C GLU A 121 -40.91 -19.40 -21.07
N ILE A 122 -40.58 -18.28 -21.73
CA ILE A 122 -41.10 -17.97 -23.07
C ILE A 122 -40.67 -19.03 -24.08
N ILE A 123 -39.39 -19.45 -24.05
CA ILE A 123 -38.89 -20.52 -24.94
C ILE A 123 -39.65 -21.83 -24.68
N GLU A 124 -39.94 -22.16 -23.43
CA GLU A 124 -40.65 -23.38 -23.07
C GLU A 124 -42.10 -23.36 -23.56
N ILE A 125 -42.80 -22.23 -23.42
CA ILE A 125 -44.13 -22.01 -23.99
C ILE A 125 -44.11 -22.14 -25.53
N LEU A 126 -43.11 -21.55 -26.19
CA LEU A 126 -42.97 -21.62 -27.64
C LEU A 126 -42.62 -23.02 -28.15
N LYS A 127 -41.92 -23.84 -27.36
CA LYS A 127 -41.59 -25.24 -27.69
C LYS A 127 -42.77 -26.20 -27.55
N GLN A 128 -43.82 -25.81 -26.80
CA GLN A 128 -45.03 -26.61 -26.62
C GLN A 128 -46.09 -26.38 -27.72
N LYS A 129 -45.85 -25.43 -28.64
CA LYS A 129 -46.62 -25.25 -29.88
C LYS A 129 -45.98 -26.01 -31.04
#